data_AF-A0A3M8ERA0-F1
#
_entry.id   AF-A0A3M8ERA0-F1
#
_cell.length_a   1.000
_cell.length_b   1.000
_cell.length_c   1.000
_cell.angle_alpha   90.00
_cell.angle_beta   90.00
_cell.angle_gamma   90.00
#
_symmetry.space_group_name_H-M   'P 1'
#
loop_
_entity.id
_entity.type
_entity.pdbx_description
1 polymer ?
#
loop_
_entity_poly.entity_id
_entity_poly.type
_entity_poly.pdbx_seq_one_letter_code
_entity_poly.pdbx_strand_id
1 'polypeptide(L)'
;MKFLPTIIALLLLTPLAHAEVYKWEDAQGVHYTDNPLSVPEKYRKKVHSENREQIRDAAPRITQQKMVVPQQAYQSQVYQENLGRQQRAAESMKHEQATARAQSTQTLKNAFATFAGFMLFWALLGLSILVAWIATIVDIVRSEFENPSNKTVWMILVLFIPILGMILYYLMGSSQKSSSGGYKSKYEAELLGRLKQNSADKDFDIGV
;
A
#
# COMPACT_ATOMS: atom_id res chain seq x y z
N MET A 1 -1.33 -16.00 5.31
CA MET A 1 -2.34 -16.73 4.51
C MET A 1 -3.24 -15.82 3.65
N LYS A 2 -2.85 -14.59 3.28
CA LYS A 2 -3.69 -13.66 2.48
C LYS A 2 -3.24 -13.50 1.02
N PHE A 3 -2.15 -14.17 0.61
CA PHE A 3 -1.61 -14.11 -0.75
C PHE A 3 -2.09 -15.26 -1.65
N LEU A 4 -2.75 -16.28 -1.08
CA LEU A 4 -3.27 -17.42 -1.83
C LEU A 4 -4.41 -17.04 -2.81
N PRO A 5 -5.42 -16.21 -2.43
CA PRO A 5 -6.50 -15.87 -3.36
C PRO A 5 -6.06 -14.89 -4.46
N THR A 6 -5.06 -14.03 -4.20
CA THR A 6 -4.51 -13.11 -5.22
C THR A 6 -3.70 -13.85 -6.28
N ILE A 7 -2.96 -14.90 -5.91
CA ILE A 7 -2.26 -15.74 -6.90
C ILE A 7 -3.25 -16.51 -7.77
N ILE A 8 -4.35 -17.03 -7.19
CA ILE A 8 -5.38 -17.77 -7.94
C ILE A 8 -6.15 -16.84 -8.89
N ALA A 9 -6.48 -15.62 -8.45
CA ALA A 9 -7.14 -14.63 -9.31
C ALA A 9 -6.24 -14.14 -10.46
N LEU A 10 -4.92 -14.05 -10.24
CA LEU A 10 -3.94 -13.71 -11.27
C LEU A 10 -3.74 -14.87 -12.28
N LEU A 11 -3.90 -16.12 -11.84
CA LEU A 11 -3.80 -17.31 -12.70
C LEU A 11 -5.01 -17.51 -13.62
N LEU A 12 -6.19 -17.01 -13.22
CA LEU A 12 -7.45 -17.12 -13.98
C LEU A 12 -7.62 -16.06 -15.08
N LEU A 13 -6.71 -15.08 -15.18
CA LEU A 13 -6.76 -14.02 -16.21
C LEU A 13 -5.96 -14.35 -17.48
N THR A 14 -5.72 -15.64 -17.76
CA THR A 14 -5.07 -16.04 -19.01
C THR A 14 -6.11 -16.12 -20.13
N PRO A 15 -5.98 -15.36 -21.22
CA PRO A 15 -6.81 -15.57 -22.39
C PRO A 15 -6.46 -16.94 -22.97
N LEU A 16 -7.42 -17.85 -22.98
CA LEU A 16 -7.37 -19.05 -23.81
C LEU A 16 -7.43 -18.58 -25.27
N ALA A 17 -6.29 -18.20 -25.82
CA ALA A 17 -6.13 -17.96 -27.24
C ALA A 17 -6.28 -19.33 -27.93
N HIS A 18 -7.48 -19.64 -28.41
CA HIS A 18 -7.72 -20.79 -29.26
C HIS A 18 -7.12 -20.48 -30.64
N ALA A 19 -5.86 -20.85 -30.82
CA ALA A 19 -5.24 -20.93 -32.14
C ALA A 19 -5.76 -22.20 -32.81
N GLU A 20 -6.72 -22.05 -33.73
CA GLU A 20 -7.16 -23.14 -34.58
C GLU A 20 -6.08 -23.42 -35.63
N VAL A 21 -5.36 -24.53 -35.48
CA VAL A 21 -4.32 -24.96 -36.42
C VAL A 21 -4.98 -25.76 -37.55
N TYR A 22 -4.90 -25.26 -38.78
CA TYR A 22 -5.43 -25.93 -39.97
C TYR A 22 -4.35 -26.83 -40.59
N LYS A 23 -4.70 -28.10 -40.81
CA LYS A 23 -3.81 -29.10 -41.42
C LYS A 23 -4.25 -29.44 -42.85
N TRP A 24 -3.30 -29.54 -43.77
CA TRP A 24 -3.50 -30.07 -45.13
C TRP A 24 -2.29 -30.88 -45.61
N GLU A 25 -2.48 -31.75 -46.60
CA GLU A 25 -1.48 -32.70 -47.08
C GLU A 25 -1.36 -32.68 -48.61
N ASP A 26 -0.13 -32.71 -49.12
CA ASP A 26 0.19 -32.81 -50.53
C ASP A 26 1.32 -33.82 -50.81
N ALA A 27 1.83 -33.84 -52.05
CA ALA A 27 2.87 -34.77 -52.49
C ALA A 27 4.25 -34.51 -51.85
N GLN A 28 4.46 -33.34 -51.21
CA GLN A 28 5.70 -32.96 -50.53
C GLN A 28 5.63 -33.18 -49.01
N GLY A 29 4.42 -33.34 -48.45
CA GLY A 29 4.22 -33.75 -47.07
C GLY A 29 3.01 -33.10 -46.40
N VAL A 30 3.02 -33.08 -45.07
CA VAL A 30 1.95 -32.52 -44.24
C VAL A 30 2.30 -31.08 -43.82
N HIS A 31 1.36 -30.16 -44.03
CA HIS A 31 1.50 -28.75 -43.74
C HIS A 31 0.48 -28.28 -42.67
N TYR A 32 0.92 -27.35 -41.82
CA TYR A 32 0.12 -26.75 -40.74
C TYR A 32 0.12 -25.22 -40.90
N THR A 33 -1.04 -24.57 -40.71
CA THR A 33 -1.15 -23.11 -40.78
C THR A 33 -2.27 -22.58 -39.89
N ASP A 34 -2.04 -21.42 -39.27
CA ASP A 34 -3.01 -20.76 -38.39
C ASP A 34 -3.89 -19.75 -39.17
N ASN A 35 -3.69 -19.62 -40.49
CA ASN A 35 -4.44 -18.72 -41.34
C ASN A 35 -5.18 -19.49 -42.45
N PRO A 36 -6.53 -19.50 -42.47
CA PRO A 36 -7.31 -20.28 -43.45
C PRO A 36 -7.17 -19.77 -44.89
N LEU A 37 -6.63 -18.57 -45.09
CA LEU A 37 -6.40 -17.98 -46.41
C LEU A 37 -5.09 -18.44 -47.06
N SER A 38 -4.13 -18.96 -46.29
CA SER A 38 -2.85 -19.48 -46.82
C SER A 38 -2.99 -20.88 -47.43
N VAL A 39 -4.08 -21.60 -47.09
CA VAL A 39 -4.36 -22.92 -47.65
C VAL A 39 -4.79 -22.78 -49.11
N PRO A 40 -4.12 -23.47 -50.05
CA PRO A 40 -4.49 -23.43 -51.46
C PRO A 40 -5.93 -23.92 -51.66
N GLU A 41 -6.69 -23.29 -52.56
CA GLU A 41 -8.14 -23.53 -52.72
C GLU A 41 -8.50 -25.00 -52.96
N LYS A 42 -7.61 -25.75 -53.61
CA LYS A 42 -7.75 -27.19 -53.86
C LYS A 42 -7.86 -28.02 -52.58
N TYR A 43 -7.26 -27.57 -51.48
CA TYR A 43 -7.19 -28.31 -50.21
C TYR A 43 -8.10 -27.72 -49.13
N ARG A 44 -8.63 -26.50 -49.32
CA ARG A 44 -9.51 -25.81 -48.37
C ARG A 44 -10.76 -26.62 -47.98
N LYS A 45 -11.27 -27.48 -48.87
CA LYS A 45 -12.43 -28.36 -48.60
C LYS A 45 -12.10 -29.62 -47.78
N LYS A 46 -10.82 -29.95 -47.58
CA LYS A 46 -10.35 -31.13 -46.83
C LYS A 46 -9.75 -30.78 -45.46
N VAL A 47 -9.79 -29.51 -45.08
CA VAL A 47 -9.29 -29.04 -43.79
C VAL A 47 -10.36 -29.31 -42.74
N HIS A 48 -10.12 -30.32 -41.90
CA HIS A 48 -10.97 -30.61 -40.75
C HIS A 48 -10.45 -29.85 -39.52
N SER A 49 -11.29 -29.01 -38.91
CA SER A 49 -11.14 -28.70 -37.49
C SER A 49 -11.52 -29.97 -36.72
N GLU A 50 -10.57 -30.61 -36.05
CA GLU A 50 -10.77 -31.77 -35.15
C GLU A 50 -11.67 -31.40 -33.95
N ASN A 51 -12.95 -31.04 -34.15
CA ASN A 51 -13.95 -30.99 -33.07
C ASN A 51 -15.43 -30.84 -33.52
N ARG A 52 -15.90 -31.49 -34.60
CA ARG A 52 -17.32 -31.36 -35.01
C ARG A 52 -18.07 -32.66 -35.33
N GLU A 53 -17.41 -33.79 -35.51
CA GLU A 53 -18.14 -35.00 -35.93
C GLU A 53 -18.79 -35.75 -34.75
N GLN A 54 -18.19 -35.72 -33.56
CA GLN A 54 -18.71 -36.47 -32.40
C GLN A 54 -20.03 -35.92 -31.83
N ILE A 55 -20.42 -34.69 -32.18
CA ILE A 55 -21.69 -34.07 -31.73
C ILE A 55 -22.83 -34.33 -32.74
N ARG A 56 -22.51 -34.74 -33.98
CA ARG A 56 -23.49 -34.80 -35.07
C ARG A 56 -24.39 -36.03 -35.04
N ASP A 57 -23.94 -37.09 -34.39
CA ASP A 57 -24.67 -38.37 -34.35
C ASP A 57 -25.74 -38.43 -33.24
N ALA A 58 -25.82 -37.42 -32.37
CA ALA A 58 -26.76 -37.38 -31.24
C ALA A 58 -27.99 -36.46 -31.44
N ALA A 59 -28.14 -35.77 -32.57
CA ALA A 59 -29.23 -34.81 -32.77
C ALA A 59 -30.32 -35.34 -33.72
N PRO A 60 -31.62 -35.32 -33.34
CA PRO A 60 -32.69 -35.76 -34.22
C PRO A 60 -32.79 -34.86 -35.47
N ARG A 61 -33.01 -35.50 -36.63
CA ARG A 61 -33.18 -34.82 -37.92
C ARG A 61 -34.44 -33.95 -37.89
N ILE A 62 -34.27 -32.64 -37.72
CA ILE A 62 -35.35 -31.67 -37.92
C ILE A 62 -35.48 -31.42 -39.42
N THR A 63 -36.63 -31.79 -40.00
CA THR A 63 -37.03 -31.45 -41.36
C THR A 63 -37.01 -29.93 -41.51
N GLN A 64 -36.11 -29.40 -42.35
CA GLN A 64 -36.13 -27.99 -42.72
C GLN A 64 -37.32 -27.73 -43.65
N GLN A 65 -38.47 -27.39 -43.07
CA GLN A 65 -39.60 -26.88 -43.81
C GLN A 65 -39.26 -25.47 -44.28
N LYS A 66 -39.00 -25.33 -45.59
CA LYS A 66 -38.68 -24.07 -46.26
C LYS A 66 -39.89 -23.15 -46.22
N MET A 67 -40.04 -22.38 -45.15
CA MET A 67 -40.99 -21.25 -45.10
C MET A 67 -40.49 -20.17 -46.06
N VAL A 68 -41.16 -20.00 -47.20
CA VAL A 68 -40.93 -18.89 -48.12
C VAL A 68 -41.67 -17.68 -47.56
N VAL A 69 -40.99 -16.92 -46.69
CA VAL A 69 -41.44 -15.60 -46.22
C VAL A 69 -40.92 -14.54 -47.19
N PRO A 70 -41.71 -13.52 -47.58
CA PRO A 70 -41.24 -12.44 -48.47
C PRO A 70 -40.00 -11.76 -47.88
N GLN A 71 -38.87 -11.84 -48.58
CA GLN A 71 -37.54 -11.45 -48.10
C GLN A 71 -37.47 -10.01 -47.56
N GLN A 72 -38.24 -9.09 -48.16
CA GLN A 72 -38.33 -7.68 -47.72
C GLN A 72 -39.05 -7.50 -46.38
N ALA A 73 -40.11 -8.27 -46.11
CA ALA A 73 -40.84 -8.23 -44.83
C ALA A 73 -40.02 -8.86 -43.70
N TYR A 74 -39.24 -9.90 -44.01
CA TYR A 74 -38.31 -10.51 -43.07
C TYR A 74 -37.16 -9.57 -42.69
N GLN A 75 -36.57 -8.87 -43.68
CA GLN A 75 -35.47 -7.95 -43.43
C GLN A 75 -35.86 -6.74 -42.59
N SER A 76 -37.05 -6.16 -42.80
CA SER A 76 -37.53 -5.02 -42.01
C SER A 76 -37.87 -5.42 -40.58
N GLN A 77 -38.41 -6.61 -40.35
CA GLN A 77 -38.67 -7.14 -39.01
C GLN A 77 -37.37 -7.37 -38.24
N VAL A 78 -36.37 -8.01 -38.86
CA VAL A 78 -35.05 -8.22 -38.23
C VAL A 78 -34.37 -6.88 -37.93
N TYR A 79 -34.47 -5.90 -38.83
CA TYR A 79 -33.92 -4.57 -38.60
C TYR A 79 -34.58 -3.85 -37.41
N GLN A 80 -35.91 -3.88 -37.34
CA GLN A 80 -36.66 -3.28 -36.22
C GLN A 80 -36.37 -3.99 -34.89
N GLU A 81 -36.27 -5.31 -34.90
CA GLU A 81 -35.93 -6.09 -33.71
C GLU A 81 -34.53 -5.75 -33.19
N ASN A 82 -33.54 -5.63 -34.08
CA ASN A 82 -32.18 -5.25 -33.73
C ASN A 82 -32.09 -3.84 -33.16
N LEU A 83 -32.89 -2.89 -33.68
CA LEU A 83 -33.02 -1.56 -33.12
C LEU A 83 -33.54 -1.61 -31.68
N GLY A 84 -34.59 -2.40 -31.42
CA GLY A 84 -35.15 -2.58 -30.08
C GLY A 84 -34.19 -3.33 -29.13
N ARG A 85 -33.36 -4.25 -29.63
CA ARG A 85 -32.30 -4.90 -28.84
C ARG A 85 -31.20 -3.90 -28.47
N GLN A 86 -30.77 -3.06 -29.40
CA GLN A 86 -29.77 -2.01 -29.13
C GLN A 86 -30.30 -0.98 -28.14
N GLN A 87 -31.56 -0.56 -28.24
CA GLN A 87 -32.16 0.37 -27.28
C GLN A 87 -32.18 -0.20 -25.87
N ARG A 88 -32.65 -1.45 -25.70
CA ARG A 88 -32.63 -2.14 -24.40
C ARG A 88 -31.21 -2.30 -23.83
N ALA A 89 -30.24 -2.61 -24.69
CA ALA A 89 -28.83 -2.69 -24.29
C ALA A 89 -28.27 -1.33 -23.88
N ALA A 90 -28.64 -0.25 -24.58
CA ALA A 90 -28.24 1.10 -24.24
C ALA A 90 -28.89 1.58 -22.94
N GLU A 91 -30.14 1.23 -22.69
CA GLU A 91 -30.86 1.51 -21.44
C GLU A 91 -30.24 0.75 -20.27
N SER A 92 -29.98 -0.54 -20.41
CA SER A 92 -29.33 -1.33 -19.36
C SER A 92 -27.94 -0.78 -19.03
N MET A 93 -27.16 -0.38 -20.03
CA MET A 93 -25.85 0.25 -19.83
C MET A 93 -25.95 1.60 -19.10
N LYS A 94 -26.98 2.41 -19.36
CA LYS A 94 -27.19 3.68 -18.64
C LYS A 94 -27.49 3.44 -17.16
N HIS A 95 -28.34 2.46 -16.86
CA HIS A 95 -28.67 2.10 -15.48
C HIS A 95 -27.44 1.55 -14.74
N GLU A 96 -26.65 0.70 -15.39
CA GLU A 96 -25.42 0.15 -14.84
C GLU A 96 -24.33 1.22 -14.65
N GLN A 97 -24.20 2.16 -15.59
CA GLN A 97 -23.29 3.31 -15.42
C GLN A 97 -23.74 4.24 -14.29
N ALA A 98 -25.05 4.44 -14.11
CA ALA A 98 -25.57 5.28 -13.03
C ALA A 98 -25.27 4.66 -11.66
N THR A 99 -25.45 3.34 -11.50
CA THR A 99 -25.12 2.64 -10.26
C THR A 99 -23.61 2.56 -10.04
N ALA A 100 -22.82 2.29 -11.08
CA ALA A 100 -21.36 2.27 -11.00
C ALA A 100 -20.77 3.63 -10.63
N ARG A 101 -21.30 4.75 -11.17
CA ARG A 101 -20.88 6.12 -10.80
C ARG A 101 -21.22 6.48 -9.36
N ALA A 102 -22.40 6.06 -8.89
CA ALA A 102 -22.79 6.28 -7.49
C ALA A 102 -21.85 5.52 -6.53
N GLN A 103 -21.52 4.27 -6.86
CA GLN A 103 -20.58 3.47 -6.08
C GLN A 103 -19.15 4.03 -6.14
N SER A 104 -18.65 4.40 -7.33
CA SER A 104 -17.29 4.90 -7.50
C SER A 104 -17.05 6.20 -6.72
N THR A 105 -18.02 7.11 -6.72
CA THR A 105 -17.91 8.36 -5.96
C THR A 105 -17.93 8.12 -4.45
N GLN A 106 -18.70 7.15 -3.96
CA GLN A 106 -18.69 6.77 -2.54
C GLN A 106 -17.37 6.12 -2.13
N THR A 107 -16.85 5.19 -2.94
CA THR A 107 -15.57 4.53 -2.66
C THR A 107 -14.42 5.53 -2.61
N LEU A 108 -14.39 6.50 -3.53
CA LEU A 108 -13.36 7.56 -3.53
C LEU A 108 -13.45 8.43 -2.28
N LYS A 109 -14.64 8.89 -1.87
CA LYS A 109 -14.80 9.71 -0.66
C LYS A 109 -14.35 8.99 0.59
N ASN A 110 -14.72 7.71 0.73
CA ASN A 110 -14.33 6.91 1.89
C ASN A 110 -12.81 6.67 1.92
N ALA A 111 -12.20 6.41 0.77
CA ALA A 111 -10.75 6.29 0.65
C ALA A 111 -10.06 7.61 1.04
N PHE A 112 -10.50 8.75 0.51
CA PHE A 112 -9.92 10.04 0.89
C PHE A 112 -10.10 10.34 2.37
N ALA A 113 -11.25 10.01 2.96
CA ALA A 113 -11.49 10.21 4.38
C ALA A 113 -10.57 9.33 5.25
N THR A 114 -10.37 8.05 4.90
CA THR A 114 -9.45 7.17 5.63
C THR A 114 -8.00 7.59 5.47
N PHE A 115 -7.59 7.99 4.26
CA PHE A 115 -6.26 8.55 4.02
C PHE A 115 -6.04 9.86 4.78
N ALA A 116 -7.01 10.77 4.77
CA ALA A 116 -6.94 12.04 5.50
C ALA A 116 -6.85 11.80 7.02
N GLY A 117 -7.65 10.88 7.57
CA GLY A 117 -7.59 10.52 8.99
C GLY A 117 -6.23 9.90 9.37
N PHE A 118 -5.71 9.00 8.54
CA PHE A 118 -4.39 8.42 8.73
C PHE A 118 -3.29 9.49 8.66
N MET A 119 -3.32 10.37 7.66
CA MET A 119 -2.38 11.47 7.52
C MET A 119 -2.43 12.42 8.71
N LEU A 120 -3.63 12.76 9.20
CA LEU A 120 -3.80 13.61 10.38
C LEU A 120 -3.21 12.96 11.63
N PHE A 121 -3.46 11.67 11.84
CA PHE A 121 -2.88 10.92 12.96
C PHE A 121 -1.35 10.95 12.92
N TRP A 122 -0.75 10.66 11.77
CA TRP A 122 0.71 10.69 11.60
C TRP A 122 1.29 12.10 11.71
N ALA A 123 0.58 13.12 11.23
CA ALA A 123 1.00 14.52 11.38
C ALA A 123 1.02 14.93 12.86
N LEU A 124 -0.03 14.59 13.62
CA LEU A 124 -0.09 14.86 15.06
C LEU A 124 0.97 14.08 15.83
N LEU A 125 1.23 12.82 15.46
CA LEU A 125 2.28 12.01 16.06
C LEU A 125 3.68 12.57 15.75
N GLY A 126 3.94 12.96 14.51
CA GLY A 126 5.20 13.59 14.13
C GLY A 126 5.40 14.93 14.86
N LEU A 127 4.35 15.74 14.97
CA LEU A 127 4.38 17.01 15.69
C LEU A 127 4.65 16.81 17.18
N SER A 128 4.01 15.82 17.82
CA SER A 128 4.24 15.55 19.25
C SER A 128 5.67 15.08 19.51
N ILE A 129 6.22 14.23 18.64
CA ILE A 129 7.63 13.81 18.70
C ILE A 129 8.57 15.00 18.51
N LEU A 130 8.26 15.90 17.57
CA LEU A 130 9.07 17.10 17.34
C LEU A 130 9.07 18.03 18.55
N VAL A 131 7.90 18.26 19.16
CA VAL A 131 7.78 19.06 20.39
C VAL A 131 8.55 18.42 21.53
N ALA A 132 8.43 17.10 21.72
CA ALA A 132 9.19 16.38 22.73
C ALA A 132 10.70 16.48 22.48
N TRP A 133 11.15 16.39 21.23
CA TRP A 133 12.55 16.53 20.86
C TRP A 133 13.11 17.91 21.20
N ILE A 134 12.41 18.98 20.82
CA ILE A 134 12.80 20.36 21.18
C ILE A 134 12.80 20.51 22.70
N ALA A 135 11.78 20.02 23.40
CA ALA A 135 11.70 20.09 24.86
C ALA A 135 12.90 19.38 25.52
N THR A 136 13.34 18.25 24.96
CA THR A 136 14.51 17.51 25.47
C THR A 136 15.80 18.30 25.29
N ILE A 137 15.98 18.96 24.13
CA ILE A 137 17.13 19.86 23.90
C ILE A 137 17.11 21.02 24.89
N VAL A 138 15.94 21.66 25.09
CA VAL A 138 15.79 22.75 26.05
C VAL A 138 16.11 22.28 27.47
N ASP A 139 15.66 21.09 27.85
CA ASP A 139 15.96 20.50 29.16
C ASP A 139 17.46 20.24 29.34
N ILE A 140 18.16 19.72 28.32
CA ILE A 140 19.63 19.54 28.35
C ILE A 140 20.34 20.88 28.45
N VAL A 141 19.93 21.89 27.67
CA VAL A 141 20.58 23.21 27.69
C VAL A 141 20.37 23.91 29.03
N ARG A 142 19.18 23.79 29.63
CA ARG A 142 18.87 24.38 30.95
C ARG A 142 19.47 23.58 32.12
N SER A 143 19.73 22.30 31.95
CA SER A 143 20.28 21.47 33.03
C SER A 143 21.74 21.84 33.31
N GLU A 144 22.04 21.96 34.60
CA GLU A 144 23.40 22.04 35.12
C GLU A 144 23.92 20.60 35.31
N PHE A 145 24.95 20.25 34.56
CA PHE A 145 25.62 18.97 34.66
C PHE A 145 26.91 19.14 35.45
N GLU A 146 27.26 18.15 36.27
CA GLU A 146 28.49 18.18 37.08
C GLU A 146 29.75 18.32 36.22
N ASN A 147 29.73 17.76 35.01
CA ASN A 147 30.83 17.84 34.05
C ASN A 147 30.35 18.46 32.73
N PRO A 148 31.00 19.52 32.23
CA PRO A 148 30.67 20.14 30.93
C PRO A 148 30.69 19.15 29.77
N SER A 149 31.59 18.17 29.79
CA SER A 149 31.69 17.12 28.78
C SER A 149 30.44 16.25 28.68
N ASN A 150 29.82 15.91 29.81
CA ASN A 150 28.61 15.07 29.82
C ASN A 150 27.43 15.79 29.16
N LYS A 151 27.31 17.10 29.39
CA LYS A 151 26.30 17.94 28.72
C LYS A 151 26.45 17.90 27.20
N THR A 152 27.68 18.02 26.70
CA THR A 152 27.97 17.98 25.27
C THR A 152 27.68 16.61 24.66
N VAL A 153 28.02 15.53 25.35
CA VAL A 153 27.71 14.15 24.91
C VAL A 153 26.20 13.96 24.79
N TRP A 154 25.42 14.35 25.80
CA TRP A 154 23.96 14.24 25.76
C TRP A 154 23.33 15.10 24.67
N MET A 155 23.85 16.31 24.45
CA MET A 155 23.39 17.20 23.37
C MET A 155 23.67 16.60 21.99
N ILE A 156 24.88 16.07 21.75
CA ILE A 156 25.25 15.44 20.48
C ILE A 156 24.43 14.17 20.23
N LEU A 157 24.21 13.35 21.27
CA LEU A 157 23.42 12.11 21.17
C LEU A 157 21.98 12.41 20.72
N VAL A 158 21.32 13.38 21.35
CA VAL A 158 19.94 13.79 21.02
C VAL A 158 19.85 14.47 19.65
N LEU A 159 20.92 15.15 19.20
CA LEU A 159 20.96 15.80 17.90
C LEU A 159 21.11 14.80 16.74
N PHE A 160 22.04 13.85 16.86
CA PHE A 160 22.32 12.87 15.79
C PHE A 160 21.38 11.66 15.79
N ILE A 161 20.79 11.34 16.95
CA ILE A 161 19.87 10.20 17.08
C ILE A 161 18.64 10.66 17.89
N PRO A 162 17.67 11.38 17.27
CA PRO A 162 16.60 12.06 18.00
C PRO A 162 15.76 11.13 18.88
N ILE A 163 15.22 10.04 18.32
CA ILE A 163 14.36 9.13 19.09
C ILE A 163 15.14 8.38 20.16
N LEU A 164 16.27 7.77 19.79
CA LEU A 164 17.07 6.95 20.70
C LEU A 164 17.76 7.81 21.76
N GLY A 165 18.28 8.97 21.36
CA GLY A 165 18.91 9.93 22.25
C GLY A 165 17.94 10.49 23.28
N MET A 166 16.69 10.80 22.90
CA MET A 166 15.64 11.17 23.87
C MET A 166 15.41 10.07 24.90
N ILE A 167 15.22 8.82 24.45
CA ILE A 167 14.96 7.68 25.32
C ILE A 167 16.12 7.47 26.31
N LEU A 168 17.36 7.44 25.80
CA LEU A 168 18.56 7.28 26.65
C LEU A 168 18.74 8.45 27.61
N TYR A 169 18.40 9.68 27.18
CA TYR A 169 18.48 10.85 28.03
C TYR A 169 17.51 10.74 29.22
N TYR A 170 16.26 10.39 28.97
CA TYR A 170 15.29 10.24 30.05
C TYR A 170 15.63 9.08 31.00
N LEU A 171 16.19 7.98 30.49
CA LEU A 171 16.59 6.82 31.30
C LEU A 171 17.86 7.03 32.13
N MET A 172 18.90 7.66 31.56
CA MET A 172 20.26 7.67 32.12
C MET A 172 20.88 9.07 32.22
N GLY A 173 20.48 10.00 31.34
CA GLY A 173 20.99 11.37 31.32
C GLY A 173 20.40 12.25 32.40
N SER A 174 19.13 12.02 32.76
CA SER A 174 18.43 12.72 33.83
C SER A 174 19.03 12.49 35.22
N SER A 175 19.60 11.30 35.46
CA SER A 175 20.25 10.90 36.72
C SER A 175 21.64 11.51 36.93
N GLN A 176 22.25 12.07 35.88
CA GLN A 176 23.57 12.70 35.92
C GLN A 176 23.50 14.23 36.13
N LYS A 177 22.30 14.76 36.36
CA LYS A 177 22.12 16.17 36.73
C LYS A 177 22.68 16.38 38.13
N SER A 178 23.41 17.48 38.34
CA SER A 178 24.01 17.74 39.65
C SER A 178 22.91 17.85 40.70
N SER A 179 22.91 16.94 41.67
CA SER A 179 22.01 17.06 42.81
C SER A 179 22.38 18.35 43.56
N SER A 180 21.45 19.30 43.64
CA SER A 180 21.66 20.58 44.32
C SER A 180 22.09 20.45 45.79
N GLY A 181 21.97 19.25 46.38
CA GLY A 181 22.48 18.92 47.71
C GLY A 181 24.01 18.76 47.81
N GLY A 182 24.71 18.40 46.73
CA GLY A 182 26.16 18.15 46.75
C GLY A 182 27.00 19.42 46.90
N TYR A 183 26.55 20.54 46.33
CA TYR A 183 27.23 21.82 46.51
C TYR A 183 27.11 22.33 47.94
N LYS A 184 25.90 22.25 48.52
CA LYS A 184 25.65 22.71 49.88
C LYS A 184 26.52 21.97 50.90
N SER A 185 26.69 20.64 50.76
CA SER A 185 27.54 19.86 51.67
C SER A 185 29.03 20.24 51.58
N LYS A 186 29.53 20.53 50.37
CA LYS A 186 30.92 20.93 50.16
C LYS A 186 31.20 22.32 50.73
N TYR A 187 30.29 23.27 50.53
CA TYR A 187 30.40 24.61 51.13
C TYR A 187 30.26 24.56 52.65
N GLU A 188 29.32 23.78 53.19
CA GLU A 188 29.19 23.60 54.64
C GLU A 188 30.44 22.95 55.26
N ALA A 189 31.03 21.95 54.60
CA ALA A 189 32.27 21.34 55.08
C ALA A 189 33.45 22.33 55.09
N GLU A 190 33.57 23.18 54.06
CA GLU A 190 34.61 24.21 54.01
C GLU A 190 34.37 25.32 55.05
N LEU A 191 33.11 25.77 55.22
CA LEU A 191 32.74 26.76 56.22
C LEU A 191 32.96 26.24 57.64
N LEU A 192 32.57 25.00 57.93
CA LEU A 192 32.83 24.36 59.23
C LEU A 192 34.33 24.21 59.49
N GLY A 193 35.12 23.88 58.47
CA GLY A 193 36.58 23.87 58.56
C GLY A 193 37.15 25.24 58.93
N ARG A 194 36.70 26.30 58.25
CA ARG A 194 37.11 27.69 58.53
C ARG A 194 36.65 28.18 59.90
N LEU A 195 35.44 27.83 60.32
CA LEU A 195 34.91 28.18 61.64
C LEU A 195 35.68 27.49 62.76
N LYS A 196 36.02 26.20 62.60
CA LYS A 196 36.84 25.44 63.56
C LYS A 196 38.26 25.99 63.69
N GLN A 197 38.85 26.44 62.58
CA GLN A 197 40.18 27.05 62.60
C GLN A 197 40.15 28.43 63.30
N ASN A 198 39.14 29.24 63.03
CA ASN A 198 38.97 30.56 63.63
C ASN A 198 38.59 30.48 65.12
N SER A 199 37.90 29.44 65.58
CA SER A 199 37.65 29.24 67.02
C SER A 199 38.90 28.80 67.78
N ALA A 200 39.74 27.95 67.17
CA ALA A 200 40.97 27.45 67.81
C ALA A 200 42.02 28.56 68.03
N ASP A 201 42.03 29.58 67.18
CA ASP A 201 42.90 30.75 67.29
C ASP A 201 42.51 31.67 68.47
N LYS A 202 41.20 31.78 68.76
CA LYS A 202 40.66 32.67 69.80
C LYS A 202 40.82 32.16 71.23
N ASP A 203 40.91 30.84 71.41
CA ASP A 203 41.12 30.23 72.73
C ASP A 203 42.59 30.35 73.20
N PHE A 204 43.52 30.71 72.30
CA PHE A 204 44.95 30.88 72.64
C PHE A 204 45.27 32.24 73.27
N ASP A 205 44.41 33.25 73.08
CA ASP A 205 44.68 34.65 73.45
C ASP A 205 44.03 35.11 74.79
N ILE A 206 43.34 34.20 75.50
CA ILE A 206 42.65 34.49 76.79
C ILE A 206 43.42 34.00 78.03
N GLY A 207 44.70 33.67 77.88
CA GLY A 207 45.58 33.25 78.97
C GLY A 207 46.61 34.32 79.37
N VAL A 208 46.16 35.49 79.84
CA VAL A 208 46.98 36.46 80.59
C VAL A 208 46.16 37.07 81.72
#